data_AF-A0AB34CGU7-F1
#
_entry.id   AF-A0AB34CGU7-F1
#
_cell.length_a   1.000
_cell.length_b   1.000
_cell.length_c   1.000
_cell.angle_alpha   90.00
_cell.angle_beta   90.00
_cell.angle_gamma   90.00
#
_symmetry.space_group_name_H-M   'P 1'
#
loop_
_entity.id
_entity.type
_entity.pdbx_description
1 polymer ?
#
loop_
_entity_poly.entity_id
_entity_poly.type
_entity_poly.pdbx_seq_one_letter_code
_entity_poly.pdbx_strand_id
1 'polypeptide(L)'
;MKTSFSDKSQWGILEYLFRIYPRTMSELEICREFGPISNKGLVANIRQLISDGSVEQKAIVKIMGRNTVSPDGLKLTRDGTRLVRKSLRNN
;
A
#
# COMPACT_ATOMS: atom_id res chain seq x y z
N MET A 1 -2.83 -17.21 22.82
CA MET A 1 -3.04 -15.78 22.49
C MET A 1 -1.84 -15.26 21.69
N LYS A 2 -2.04 -14.84 20.44
CA LYS A 2 -1.11 -14.01 19.65
C LYS A 2 -1.96 -13.05 18.81
N THR A 3 -2.20 -11.85 19.33
CA THR A 3 -2.94 -10.77 18.66
C THR A 3 -2.04 -10.12 17.61
N SER A 4 -2.50 -10.16 16.34
CA SER A 4 -3.03 -9.01 15.58
C SER A 4 -2.01 -8.54 14.54
N PHE A 5 -2.11 -9.08 13.32
CA PHE A 5 -1.54 -8.42 12.16
C PHE A 5 -2.32 -7.12 11.99
N SER A 6 -1.70 -5.96 12.18
CA SER A 6 -2.36 -4.68 11.96
C SER A 6 -2.64 -4.53 10.46
N ASP A 7 -3.78 -5.00 10.00
CA ASP A 7 -4.27 -4.70 8.66
C ASP A 7 -4.54 -3.20 8.62
N LYS A 8 -3.57 -2.40 8.15
CA LYS A 8 -3.80 -0.98 7.95
C LYS A 8 -4.94 -0.83 6.95
N SER A 9 -5.84 0.10 7.26
CA SER A 9 -6.87 0.51 6.32
C SER A 9 -6.24 1.05 5.03
N GLN A 10 -7.00 1.04 3.95
CA GLN A 10 -6.60 1.61 2.67
C GLN A 10 -6.09 3.05 2.82
N TRP A 11 -6.78 3.86 3.65
CA TRP A 11 -6.36 5.22 3.95
C TRP A 11 -5.01 5.29 4.67
N GLY A 12 -4.80 4.45 5.69
CA GLY A 12 -3.52 4.41 6.40
C GLY A 12 -2.33 3.98 5.53
N ILE A 13 -2.58 3.16 4.50
CA ILE A 13 -1.58 2.83 3.47
C ILE A 13 -1.27 4.07 2.63
N LEU A 14 -2.29 4.77 2.13
CA LEU A 14 -2.12 5.97 1.31
C LEU A 14 -1.36 7.09 2.04
N GLU A 15 -1.71 7.35 3.31
CA GLU A 15 -1.02 8.33 4.15
C GLU A 15 0.45 7.97 4.36
N TYR A 16 0.74 6.68 4.60
CA TYR A 16 2.10 6.22 4.77
C TYR A 16 2.93 6.43 3.50
N LEU A 17 2.41 6.01 2.35
CA LEU A 17 3.08 6.17 1.06
C LEU A 17 3.31 7.64 0.71
N PHE A 18 2.36 8.52 1.05
CA PHE A 18 2.50 9.95 0.86
C PHE A 18 3.62 10.54 1.74
N ARG A 19 3.70 10.12 3.01
CA ARG A 19 4.70 10.61 3.96
C ARG A 19 6.14 10.28 3.56
N ILE A 20 6.35 9.14 2.91
CA ILE A 20 7.70 8.72 2.47
C ILE A 20 8.03 9.15 1.04
N TYR A 21 7.08 9.69 0.28
CA TYR A 21 7.30 10.09 -1.11
C TYR A 21 8.46 11.09 -1.25
N PRO A 22 9.38 10.93 -2.22
CA PRO A 22 9.37 9.98 -3.35
C PRO A 22 10.05 8.63 -3.09
N ARG A 23 10.40 8.31 -1.84
CA ARG A 23 11.07 7.04 -1.47
C ARG A 23 10.12 5.84 -1.65
N THR A 24 10.70 4.68 -1.96
CA THR A 24 10.02 3.37 -1.88
C THR A 24 10.24 2.70 -0.54
N MET A 25 9.39 1.71 -0.24
CA MET A 25 9.61 0.79 0.86
C MET A 25 10.40 -0.41 0.38
N SER A 26 11.24 -0.96 1.25
CA SER A 26 11.76 -2.33 1.13
C SER A 26 10.71 -3.35 1.55
N GLU A 27 10.89 -4.61 1.17
CA GLU A 27 10.01 -5.71 1.61
C GLU A 27 9.91 -5.81 3.14
N LEU A 28 11.04 -5.64 3.84
CA LEU A 28 11.08 -5.66 5.31
C LEU A 28 10.25 -4.54 5.92
N GLU A 29 10.28 -3.34 5.34
CA GLU A 29 9.45 -2.23 5.80
C GLU A 29 7.97 -2.50 5.56
N ILE A 30 7.60 -3.08 4.42
CA ILE A 30 6.21 -3.46 4.13
C ILE A 30 5.73 -4.50 5.16
N CYS A 31 6.54 -5.53 5.40
CA CYS A 31 6.24 -6.56 6.38
C CYS A 31 6.04 -6.00 7.80
N ARG A 32 6.85 -5.02 8.19
CA ARG A 32 6.74 -4.35 9.50
C ARG A 32 5.53 -3.44 9.61
N GLU A 33 5.20 -2.70 8.55
CA GLU A 33 4.18 -1.65 8.59
C GLU A 33 2.77 -2.14 8.25
N PHE A 34 2.66 -3.07 7.31
CA PHE A 34 1.38 -3.52 6.74
C PHE A 34 1.15 -5.02 6.89
N GLY A 35 2.16 -5.77 7.37
CA GLY A 35 2.13 -7.22 7.42
C GLY A 35 2.71 -7.89 6.16
N PRO A 36 2.72 -9.24 6.12
CA PRO A 36 3.40 -9.99 5.07
C PRO A 36 2.98 -9.57 3.66
N ILE A 37 3.91 -9.47 2.72
CA ILE A 37 3.62 -9.04 1.33
C ILE A 37 2.64 -9.96 0.58
N SER A 38 2.46 -11.19 1.05
CA SER A 38 1.51 -12.18 0.51
C SER A 38 0.23 -12.30 1.34
N ASN A 39 0.06 -11.45 2.37
CA ASN A 39 -1.16 -11.40 3.17
C ASN A 39 -2.36 -11.06 2.27
N LYS A 40 -3.42 -11.87 2.34
CA LYS A 40 -4.61 -11.72 1.49
C LYS A 40 -5.34 -10.38 1.71
N GLY A 41 -5.44 -9.93 2.96
CA GLY A 41 -6.06 -8.65 3.33
C GLY A 41 -5.27 -7.46 2.78
N LEU A 42 -3.95 -7.47 2.96
CA LEU A 42 -3.07 -6.46 2.37
C LEU A 42 -3.18 -6.44 0.84
N VAL A 43 -3.10 -7.59 0.18
CA VAL A 43 -3.24 -7.71 -1.28
C VAL A 43 -4.61 -7.20 -1.74
N ALA A 44 -5.69 -7.49 -1.01
CA ALA A 44 -7.02 -6.99 -1.33
C ALA A 44 -7.10 -5.45 -1.21
N ASN A 45 -6.54 -4.87 -0.15
CA ASN A 45 -6.48 -3.43 0.04
C ASN A 45 -5.69 -2.74 -1.08
N ILE A 46 -4.51 -3.25 -1.44
CA ILE A 46 -3.71 -2.69 -2.53
C ILE A 46 -4.44 -2.82 -3.87
N ARG A 47 -5.12 -3.93 -4.14
CA ARG A 47 -5.92 -4.09 -5.36
C ARG A 47 -7.06 -3.07 -5.46
N GLN A 48 -7.75 -2.81 -4.36
CA GLN A 48 -8.80 -1.79 -4.35
C GLN A 48 -8.19 -0.41 -4.64
N LEU A 49 -7.07 -0.06 -3.99
CA LEU A 49 -6.38 1.21 -4.24
C LEU A 49 -5.86 1.36 -5.67
N ILE A 50 -5.46 0.27 -6.32
CA ILE A 50 -5.14 0.24 -7.76
C ILE A 50 -6.40 0.50 -8.59
N SER A 51 -7.51 -0.17 -8.27
CA SER A 51 -8.80 0.01 -8.95
C SER A 51 -9.32 1.44 -8.83
N ASP A 52 -9.10 2.07 -7.68
CA ASP A 52 -9.47 3.46 -7.40
C ASP A 52 -8.48 4.47 -8.02
N GLY A 53 -7.44 3.99 -8.72
CA GLY A 53 -6.44 4.81 -9.39
C GLY A 53 -5.49 5.54 -8.45
N SER A 54 -5.44 5.19 -7.16
CA SER A 54 -4.63 5.86 -6.14
C SER A 54 -3.23 5.26 -6.00
N VAL A 55 -3.04 3.99 -6.35
CA VAL A 55 -1.76 3.26 -6.30
C VAL A 55 -1.41 2.72 -7.69
N GLU A 56 -0.12 2.68 -8.01
CA GLU A 56 0.40 2.18 -9.28
C GLU A 56 0.06 0.69 -9.51
N GLN A 57 -0.31 0.32 -10.75
CA GLN A 57 -0.71 -1.06 -11.10
C GLN A 57 0.36 -2.11 -10.78
N LYS A 58 1.63 -1.72 -10.90
CA LYS A 58 2.79 -2.57 -10.59
C LYS A 58 2.95 -2.91 -9.11
N ALA A 59 2.14 -2.35 -8.21
CA ALA A 59 2.17 -2.65 -6.78
C ALA A 59 1.78 -4.11 -6.46
N ILE A 60 1.13 -4.83 -7.38
CA ILE A 60 0.86 -6.26 -7.25
C ILE A 60 1.56 -7.02 -8.36
N VAL A 61 2.34 -8.04 -7.98
CA VAL A 61 2.99 -8.99 -8.89
C VAL A 61 2.60 -10.42 -8.52
N LYS A 62 2.84 -11.36 -9.44
CA LYS A 62 2.57 -12.79 -9.20
C LYS A 62 3.90 -13.53 -9.06
N ILE A 63 4.17 -14.09 -7.88
CA ILE A 63 5.35 -14.88 -7.57
C ILE A 63 4.91 -16.30 -7.25
N MET A 64 5.44 -17.29 -7.98
CA MET A 64 5.09 -18.72 -7.81
C MET A 64 3.57 -18.98 -7.74
N GLY A 65 2.80 -18.30 -8.60
CA GLY A 65 1.36 -18.45 -8.65
C GLY A 65 0.57 -17.60 -7.63
N ARG A 66 1.23 -16.95 -6.66
CA ARG A 66 0.60 -16.16 -5.60
C ARG A 66 0.74 -14.65 -5.86
N ASN A 67 -0.30 -13.89 -5.54
CA ASN A 67 -0.24 -12.43 -5.61
C ASN A 67 0.53 -11.90 -4.40
N THR A 68 1.44 -10.98 -4.66
CA THR A 68 2.29 -10.37 -3.65
C THR A 68 2.42 -8.88 -3.92
N VAL A 69 2.55 -8.09 -2.85
CA VAL A 69 2.87 -6.68 -2.95
C VAL A 69 4.31 -6.52 -3.43
N SER A 70 4.52 -5.76 -4.50
CA SER A 70 5.85 -5.41 -5.01
C SER A 70 6.36 -4.15 -4.31
N PRO A 71 7.52 -4.19 -3.63
CA PRO A 71 8.08 -3.01 -2.97
C PRO A 71 8.37 -1.86 -3.94
N ASP A 72 8.94 -2.15 -5.11
CA ASP A 72 9.25 -1.14 -6.13
C ASP A 72 8.01 -0.59 -6.83
N GLY A 73 6.94 -1.39 -6.84
CA GLY A 73 5.67 -1.05 -7.43
C GLY A 73 4.73 -0.30 -6.50
N LEU A 74 4.90 -0.42 -5.18
CA LEU A 74 4.02 0.17 -4.19
C LEU A 74 4.26 1.68 -4.05
N LYS A 75 3.65 2.44 -4.96
CA LYS A 75 3.74 3.90 -5.04
C LYS A 75 2.38 4.52 -5.28
N LEU A 76 2.20 5.75 -4.80
CA LEU A 76 1.03 6.55 -5.17
C LEU A 76 1.14 6.97 -6.64
N THR A 77 0.00 6.97 -7.31
CA THR A 77 -0.14 7.69 -8.59
C THR A 77 -0.14 9.20 -8.33
N ARG A 78 -0.16 9.99 -9.42
CA ARG A 78 -0.38 11.44 -9.33
C ARG A 78 -1.72 11.77 -8.66
N ASP A 79 -2.76 10.99 -8.92
CA ASP A 79 -4.09 11.22 -8.37
C ASP A 79 -4.20 10.78 -6.92
N GLY A 80 -3.59 9.64 -6.55
CA GLY A 80 -3.45 9.23 -5.14
C GLY A 80 -2.71 10.27 -4.31
N THR A 81 -1.63 10.85 -4.86
CA THR A 81 -0.90 11.95 -4.20
C THR A 81 -1.78 13.19 -3.99
N ARG A 82 -2.61 13.54 -4.99
CA ARG A 82 -3.53 14.68 -4.92
C ARG A 82 -4.65 14.43 -3.91
N LEU A 83 -5.18 13.22 -3.88
CA LEU A 83 -6.22 12.77 -2.95
C LEU A 83 -5.78 12.98 -1.50
N VAL A 84 -4.62 12.41 -1.12
CA VAL A 84 -4.09 12.53 0.25
C VAL A 84 -3.80 14.00 0.59
N ARG A 85 -3.17 14.75 -0.32
CA ARG A 85 -2.89 16.17 -0.11
C ARG A 85 -4.16 17.00 0.11
N LYS A 86 -5.24 16.72 -0.63
CA LYS A 86 -6.52 17.43 -0.46
C LYS A 86 -7.13 17.11 0.90
N SER A 87 -7.10 15.85 1.32
CA SER A 87 -7.63 15.46 2.63
C SER A 87 -6.87 16.11 3.79
N LEU A 88 -5.53 16.19 3.70
CA LEU A 88 -4.70 16.84 4.72
C LEU A 88 -4.87 18.36 4.81
N ARG A 89 -5.46 19.00 3.79
CA ARG A 89 -5.77 20.44 3.80
C ARG A 89 -7.17 20.75 4.34
N ASN A 90 -8.04 19.75 4.38
CA ASN A 90 -9.44 19.88 4.79
C ASN A 90 -9.67 19.43 6.24
N ASN A 91 -8.65 18.87 6.88
CA ASN A 91 -8.58 18.55 8.31
C ASN A 91 -7.68 19.55 9.01
#